data_AF-H2ZW93-F1
#
_entry.id   AF-H2ZW93-F1
#
_cell.length_a   1.000
_cell.length_b   1.000
_cell.length_c   1.000
_cell.angle_alpha   90.00
_cell.angle_beta   90.00
_cell.angle_gamma   90.00
#
_symmetry.space_group_name_H-M   'P 1'
#
loop_
_entity.id
_entity.type
_entity.pdbx_description
1 polymer ?
#
loop_
_entity_poly.entity_id
_entity_poly.type
_entity_poly.pdbx_seq_one_letter_code
_entity_poly.pdbx_strand_id
1 'polypeptide(L)' 'RALPTIMQWIRAQKPGENGINIITADFVELGDFISTVIKLNYLLDEGEANT' A
#
# COMPACT_ATOMS: atom_id res chain seq x y z
N ARG A 1 15.47 -7.27 -12.09
CA ARG A 1 15.36 -6.18 -11.07
C ARG A 1 14.02 -6.35 -10.37
N ALA A 2 13.97 -6.51 -9.05
CA ALA A 2 12.74 -6.88 -8.33
C ALA A 2 11.84 -5.68 -7.96
N LEU A 3 12.41 -4.47 -7.88
CA LEU A 3 11.69 -3.23 -7.53
C LEU A 3 10.46 -2.92 -8.41
N PRO A 4 10.52 -3.03 -9.75
CA PRO A 4 9.34 -2.81 -10.59
C PRO A 4 8.20 -3.80 -10.27
N THR A 5 8.54 -5.08 -10.05
CA THR A 5 7.58 -6.14 -9.77
C THR A 5 6.92 -5.98 -8.39
N ILE A 6 7.70 -5.65 -7.36
CA ILE A 6 7.14 -5.44 -6.01
C ILE A 6 6.25 -4.20 -5.98
N MET A 7 6.61 -3.12 -6.69
CA MET A 7 5.76 -1.92 -6.77
C MET A 7 4.42 -2.20 -7.45
N GLN A 8 4.40 -3.04 -8.49
CA GLN A 8 3.15 -3.47 -9.13
C GLN A 8 2.28 -4.27 -8.14
N TRP A 9 2.88 -5.17 -7.36
CA TRP A 9 2.17 -5.94 -6.35
C TRP A 9 1.62 -5.07 -5.22
N ILE A 10 2.41 -4.11 -4.70
CA ILE A 10 1.99 -3.19 -3.62
C ILE A 10 0.76 -2.37 -4.06
N ARG A 11 0.77 -1.84 -5.28
CA ARG A 11 -0.35 -1.02 -5.82
C ARG A 11 -1.66 -1.80 -5.97
N ALA A 12 -1.60 -3.14 -6.03
CA ALA A 12 -2.77 -3.99 -6.15
C ALA A 12 -3.36 -4.41 -4.79
N GLN A 13 -2.70 -4.07 -3.67
CA GLN A 13 -3.19 -4.42 -2.34
C GLN A 13 -4.42 -3.60 -1.97
N LYS A 14 -5.28 -4.18 -1.13
CA LYS A 14 -6.43 -3.52 -0.53
C LYS A 14 -6.29 -3.60 0.99
N PRO A 15 -6.62 -2.53 1.73
CA PRO A 15 -6.65 -2.60 3.19
C PRO A 15 -7.59 -3.70 3.65
N GLY A 16 -7.18 -4.47 4.66
CA GLY A 16 -8.08 -5.39 5.36
C GLY A 16 -9.10 -4.63 6.22
N GLU A 17 -10.03 -5.35 6.87
CA GLU A 17 -11.10 -4.75 7.70
C GLU A 17 -10.61 -3.74 8.76
N ASN A 18 -9.36 -3.87 9.22
CA ASN A 18 -8.74 -2.96 10.20
C ASN A 18 -7.77 -1.94 9.58
N GLY A 19 -7.71 -1.80 8.26
CA GLY A 19 -6.92 -0.77 7.59
C GLY A 19 -5.41 -0.96 7.54
N ILE A 20 -4.85 -2.07 8.05
CA ILE A 20 -3.39 -2.22 8.19
C ILE A 20 -2.82 -3.18 7.13
N ASN A 21 -2.08 -2.64 6.16
CA ASN A 21 -1.22 -3.40 5.25
C ASN A 21 0.20 -3.48 5.83
N ILE A 22 0.59 -4.62 6.42
CA ILE A 22 1.97 -4.83 6.90
C ILE A 22 2.84 -5.29 5.72
N ILE A 23 3.81 -4.46 5.33
CA ILE A 23 4.77 -4.77 4.27
C ILE A 23 6.18 -4.68 4.85
N THR A 24 6.96 -5.76 4.72
CA THR A 24 8.35 -5.84 5.17
C THR A 24 9.28 -5.87 3.96
N ALA A 25 10.30 -5.02 3.93
CA ALA A 25 11.24 -4.92 2.81
C ALA A 25 12.57 -4.29 3.24
N ASP A 26 13.67 -4.73 2.63
CA ASP A 26 15.02 -4.19 2.86
C ASP A 26 15.42 -3.23 1.73
N PHE A 27 16.18 -2.18 2.06
CA PHE A 27 16.74 -1.20 1.11
C PHE A 27 15.70 -0.51 0.19
N VAL A 28 14.53 -0.17 0.72
CA VAL A 28 13.49 0.53 -0.04
C VAL A 28 13.80 2.02 -0.21
N GLU A 29 13.45 2.58 -1.37
CA GLU A 29 13.55 4.01 -1.63
C GLU A 29 12.40 4.76 -0.93
N LEU A 30 12.73 5.79 -0.15
CA LEU A 30 11.75 6.57 0.64
C LEU A 30 10.64 7.21 -0.21
N GLY A 31 10.87 7.42 -1.50
CA GLY A 31 9.92 8.09 -2.39
C GLY A 31 8.69 7.25 -2.71
N ASP A 32 8.75 6.51 -3.82
CA ASP A 32 7.57 5.85 -4.40
C ASP A 32 7.08 4.68 -3.54
N PHE A 33 7.99 3.91 -2.93
CA PHE A 33 7.64 2.73 -2.13
C PHE A 33 6.85 3.13 -0.89
N ILE A 34 7.44 3.94 0.00
CA ILE A 34 6.82 4.31 1.27
C ILE A 34 5.54 5.13 1.05
N SER A 35 5.56 6.07 0.10
CA SER A 35 4.35 6.84 -0.24
C SER A 35 3.21 5.94 -0.72
N THR A 36 3.49 4.93 -1.56
CA THR A 36 2.48 3.98 -2.02
C THR A 36 1.92 3.18 -0.85
N VAL A 37 2.77 2.64 0.04
CA VAL A 37 2.33 1.85 1.20
C VAL A 37 1.40 2.66 2.11
N ILE A 38 1.73 3.93 2.40
CA ILE A 38 0.90 4.80 3.23
C ILE A 38 -0.46 5.06 2.55
N LYS A 39 -0.46 5.32 1.24
CA LYS A 39 -1.69 5.61 0.48
C LYS A 39 -2.71 4.48 0.48
N LEU A 40 -2.26 3.23 0.61
CA LEU A 40 -3.16 2.09 0.69
C LEU A 40 -4.11 2.15 1.90
N ASN A 41 -3.74 2.84 2.98
CA ASN A 41 -4.60 2.96 4.16
C ASN A 41 -5.78 3.91 3.92
N TYR A 42 -5.65 4.89 3.02
CA TYR A 42 -6.75 5.81 2.69
C TYR A 42 -7.83 5.16 1.80
N LEU A 43 -7.51 4.03 1.16
CA LEU A 43 -8.50 3.26 0.38
C LEU A 43 -9.58 2.61 1.28
N LEU A 44 -9.37 2.57 2.60
CA LEU A 44 -10.38 2.11 3.55
C LEU A 44 -11.52 3.13 3.67
N ASP A 45 -11.17 4.41 3.77
CA ASP A 45 -12.12 5.52 3.98
C ASP A 45 -13.04 5.76 2.76
N GLU A 46 -12.58 5.42 1.56
CA GLU A 46 -13.39 5.51 0.32
C GLU A 46 -14.52 4.46 0.27
N GLY A 47 -14.48 3.43 1.13
CA GLY A 47 -15.53 2.41 1.25
C GLY A 47 -16.65 2.74 2.25
N GLU A 48 -16.37 3.56 3.27
CA GLU A 48 -17.34 3.88 4.33
C GLU A 48 -18.17 5.14 4.07
N ALA A 49 -17.73 6.03 3.17
CA ALA A 49 -18.44 7.28 2.85
C ALA A 49 -19.77 7.11 2.08
N ASN A 50 -20.24 5.87 1.85
CA ASN A 50 -21.45 5.54 1.09
C ASN A 50 -22.55 4.82 1.92
N THR A 51 -22.52 4.93 3.26
CA THR A 51 -23.62 4.47 4.14
C THR A 51 -24.21 5.59 4.98
#